data_AF-A0A954GT73-F1
#
_entry.id   AF-A0A954GT73-F1
#
_cell.length_a   1.000
_cell.length_b   1.000
_cell.length_c   1.000
_cell.angle_alpha   90.00
_cell.angle_beta   90.00
_cell.angle_gamma   90.00
#
_symmetry.space_group_name_H-M   'P 1'
#
loop_
_entity.id
_entity.type
_entity.pdbx_description
1 polymer ?
#
loop_
_entity_poly.entity_id
_entity_poly.type
_entity_poly.pdbx_seq_one_letter_code
_entity_poly.pdbx_strand_id
1 'polypeptide(L)'
;MNVDDLTFDMQNPRMAEFDHGTDEASVIKLLWESMDVRELVQSIAASGYFPHEPLIVACEKGRNVVIEGNRRLAAVKLLLNRQLALDHDWEVPNLKAAALKELRQLPIIESTRKDAWRFLGFKHVNGPAKWSSYAKAKYIADVHREYDIPLSQIAEQIGDRHKTAQRLFRGLMVIEQAEKAKVFDRNDRFNPRFAFSHIYTGLEGDGISKFLGIADSSAESKSPVPKGKLTELKELCLWLYGSKSKKIEPVVKKQAPNLWELNSVLQNREA
;
A
#
# COMPACT_ATOMS: atom_id res chain seq x y z
N MET A 1 -4.51 6.88 25.60
CA MET A 1 -4.00 8.21 25.21
C MET A 1 -5.16 9.08 24.73
N ASN A 2 -5.13 10.39 24.95
CA ASN A 2 -6.17 11.28 24.42
C ASN A 2 -6.10 11.31 22.89
N VAL A 3 -7.26 11.27 22.22
CA VAL A 3 -7.35 11.32 20.75
C VAL A 3 -6.73 12.59 20.17
N ASP A 4 -6.84 13.71 20.88
CA ASP A 4 -6.29 14.99 20.41
C ASP A 4 -4.75 15.01 20.40
N ASP A 5 -4.11 14.13 21.18
CA ASP A 5 -2.65 13.99 21.23
C ASP A 5 -2.11 13.05 20.13
N LEU A 6 -3.01 12.36 19.39
CA LEU A 6 -2.66 11.38 18.38
C LEU A 6 -2.66 12.01 16.98
N THR A 7 -1.61 11.71 16.22
CA THR A 7 -1.43 12.16 14.84
C THR A 7 -1.40 10.98 13.87
N PHE A 8 -1.89 11.20 12.66
CA PHE A 8 -1.85 10.20 11.60
C PHE A 8 -0.41 9.92 11.13
N ASP A 9 -0.16 8.69 10.73
CA ASP A 9 1.06 8.33 10.03
C ASP A 9 0.99 8.78 8.57
N MET A 10 1.58 9.94 8.26
CA MET A 10 1.60 10.50 6.91
C MET A 10 2.42 9.66 5.91
N GLN A 11 3.23 8.72 6.41
CA GLN A 11 4.05 7.81 5.59
C GLN A 11 3.48 6.39 5.60
N ASN A 12 2.21 6.22 5.98
CA ASN A 12 1.63 4.89 6.10
C ASN A 12 1.63 4.17 4.74
N PRO A 13 2.15 2.93 4.65
CA PRO A 13 2.22 2.19 3.39
C PRO A 13 0.87 2.03 2.69
N ARG A 14 -0.24 2.01 3.45
CA ARG A 14 -1.60 1.91 2.88
C ARG A 14 -1.94 3.08 1.95
N MET A 15 -1.36 4.25 2.20
CA MET A 15 -1.62 5.47 1.43
C MET A 15 -0.62 5.67 0.27
N ALA A 16 0.41 4.84 0.16
CA ALA A 16 1.53 5.06 -0.78
C ALA A 16 1.16 5.02 -2.29
N GLU A 17 -0.01 4.51 -2.65
CA GLU A 17 -0.52 4.52 -4.03
C GLU A 17 -1.43 5.71 -4.34
N PHE A 18 -1.69 6.57 -3.35
CA PHE A 18 -2.61 7.70 -3.46
C PHE A 18 -1.87 9.01 -3.24
N ASP A 19 -2.16 9.98 -4.10
CA ASP A 19 -1.79 11.37 -3.82
C ASP A 19 -2.77 11.92 -2.79
N HIS A 20 -2.26 12.39 -1.66
CA HIS A 20 -3.04 13.03 -0.61
C HIS A 20 -2.35 14.28 -0.10
N GLY A 21 -3.13 15.15 0.55
CA GLY A 21 -2.60 16.35 1.20
C GLY A 21 -1.73 16.02 2.42
N THR A 22 -1.15 17.06 3.00
CA THR A 22 -0.30 16.95 4.20
C THR A 22 -1.04 17.29 5.48
N ASP A 23 -2.34 17.57 5.41
CA ASP A 23 -3.19 17.90 6.54
C ASP A 23 -4.07 16.72 6.96
N GLU A 24 -4.55 16.77 8.20
CA GLU A 24 -5.37 15.70 8.79
C GLU A 24 -6.69 15.47 8.03
N ALA A 25 -7.33 16.53 7.53
CA ALA A 25 -8.61 16.40 6.83
C ALA A 25 -8.44 15.64 5.50
N SER A 26 -7.35 15.91 4.77
CA SER A 26 -7.01 15.19 3.55
C SER A 26 -6.77 13.69 3.78
N VAL A 27 -6.14 13.33 4.92
CA VAL A 27 -5.92 11.93 5.30
C VAL A 27 -7.24 11.26 5.64
N ILE A 28 -8.08 11.90 6.47
CA ILE A 28 -9.40 11.35 6.82
C ILE A 28 -10.25 11.14 5.56
N LYS A 29 -10.24 12.10 4.62
CA LYS A 29 -10.91 11.99 3.33
C LYS A 29 -10.42 10.79 2.53
N LEU A 30 -9.10 10.62 2.37
CA LEU A 30 -8.55 9.47 1.66
C LEU A 30 -8.96 8.14 2.33
N LEU A 31 -8.86 8.06 3.65
CA LEU A 31 -9.23 6.86 4.41
C LEU A 31 -10.73 6.55 4.28
N TRP A 32 -11.58 7.57 4.22
CA TRP A 32 -13.02 7.42 4.01
C TRP A 32 -13.35 6.93 2.60
N GLU A 33 -12.81 7.58 1.58
CA GLU A 33 -13.17 7.33 0.18
C GLU A 33 -12.55 6.05 -0.38
N SER A 34 -11.39 5.64 0.12
CA SER A 34 -10.61 4.54 -0.48
C SER A 34 -10.34 3.37 0.46
N MET A 35 -10.69 3.45 1.75
CA MET A 35 -10.22 2.49 2.77
C MET A 35 -11.28 2.13 3.83
N ASP A 36 -12.56 2.18 3.49
CA ASP A 36 -13.67 1.64 4.29
C ASP A 36 -13.71 2.12 5.75
N VAL A 37 -13.36 3.38 6.03
CA VAL A 37 -13.54 3.96 7.37
C VAL A 37 -15.01 3.98 7.79
N ARG A 38 -15.94 4.08 6.84
CA ARG A 38 -17.38 4.07 7.10
C ARG A 38 -17.82 2.85 7.92
N GLU A 39 -17.32 1.66 7.61
CA GLU A 39 -17.65 0.44 8.36
C GLU A 39 -17.21 0.53 9.83
N LEU A 40 -16.03 1.10 10.09
CA LEU A 40 -15.53 1.30 11.44
C LEU A 40 -16.31 2.38 12.18
N VAL A 41 -16.71 3.46 11.50
CA VAL A 41 -17.57 4.49 12.09
C VAL A 41 -18.88 3.88 12.57
N GLN A 42 -19.54 3.08 11.72
CA GLN A 42 -20.80 2.41 12.07
C GLN A 42 -20.61 1.39 13.21
N SER A 43 -19.56 0.58 13.14
CA SER A 43 -19.26 -0.42 14.17
C SER A 43 -18.95 0.21 15.53
N ILE A 44 -18.09 1.23 15.57
CA ILE A 44 -17.72 1.95 16.80
C ILE A 44 -18.92 2.72 17.35
N ALA A 45 -19.76 3.30 16.48
CA ALA A 45 -20.99 3.95 16.92
C ALA A 45 -21.98 2.98 17.58
N ALA A 46 -22.08 1.75 17.08
CA ALA A 46 -22.98 0.74 17.58
C ALA A 46 -22.47 0.02 18.85
N SER A 47 -21.16 -0.25 18.92
CA SER A 47 -20.57 -1.16 19.91
C SER A 47 -19.52 -0.53 20.82
N GLY A 48 -19.18 0.74 20.59
CA GLY A 48 -18.01 1.37 21.21
C GLY A 48 -16.69 0.93 20.57
N TYR A 49 -15.58 1.45 21.07
CA TYR A 49 -14.26 1.07 20.59
C TYR A 49 -13.85 -0.30 21.15
N PHE A 50 -13.35 -1.21 20.31
CA PHE A 50 -12.88 -2.52 20.76
C PHE A 50 -11.49 -2.44 21.38
N PRO A 51 -11.32 -2.65 22.70
CA PRO A 51 -10.02 -2.50 23.35
C PRO A 51 -9.01 -3.58 22.96
N HIS A 52 -9.48 -4.70 22.41
CA HIS A 52 -8.65 -5.79 21.87
C HIS A 52 -7.92 -5.42 20.58
N GLU A 53 -8.30 -4.31 19.95
CA GLU A 53 -7.61 -3.73 18.80
C GLU A 53 -7.05 -2.37 19.22
N PRO A 54 -5.96 -2.30 20.01
CA PRO A 54 -5.33 -1.04 20.38
C PRO A 54 -4.65 -0.38 19.16
N LEU A 55 -4.46 0.93 19.23
CA LEU A 55 -3.61 1.64 18.28
C LEU A 55 -2.14 1.35 18.61
N ILE A 56 -1.27 1.22 17.59
CA ILE A 56 0.17 1.18 17.82
C ILE A 56 0.72 2.57 17.54
N VAL A 57 1.41 3.14 18.52
CA VAL A 57 1.84 4.53 18.53
C VAL A 57 3.36 4.58 18.66
N ALA A 58 4.00 5.35 17.78
CA ALA A 58 5.42 5.69 17.86
C ALA A 58 5.60 7.17 18.21
N CYS A 59 6.46 7.46 19.18
CA CYS A 59 6.84 8.83 19.51
C CYS A 59 7.93 9.30 18.54
N GLU A 60 7.58 10.18 17.60
CA GLU A 60 8.46 10.66 16.54
C GLU A 60 8.53 12.18 16.56
N LYS A 61 9.72 12.73 16.82
CA LYS A 61 9.96 14.19 16.88
C LYS A 61 8.99 14.90 17.83
N GLY A 62 8.72 14.28 18.99
CA GLY A 62 7.81 14.81 20.01
C GLY A 62 6.31 14.68 19.70
N ARG A 63 5.93 13.90 18.68
CA ARG A 63 4.52 13.63 18.32
C ARG A 63 4.19 12.15 18.47
N ASN A 64 2.97 11.86 18.90
CA ASN A 64 2.45 10.49 18.98
C ASN A 64 1.85 10.09 17.63
N VAL A 65 2.62 9.37 16.83
CA VAL A 65 2.23 8.96 15.47
C VAL A 65 1.59 7.57 15.50
N VAL A 66 0.37 7.44 15.00
CA VAL A 66 -0.34 6.16 14.92
C VAL A 66 0.15 5.35 13.72
N ILE A 67 1.10 4.44 13.96
CA ILE A 67 1.72 3.62 12.91
C ILE A 67 0.86 2.40 12.52
N GLU A 68 -0.03 1.94 13.41
CA GLU A 68 -1.08 0.98 13.08
C GLU A 68 -2.42 1.38 13.74
N GLY A 69 -3.49 1.29 12.95
CA GLY A 69 -4.83 1.71 13.36
C GLY A 69 -5.29 3.08 12.83
N ASN A 70 -4.65 3.63 11.79
CA ASN A 70 -5.06 4.91 11.16
C ASN A 70 -6.56 4.97 10.82
N ARG A 71 -7.14 3.91 10.25
CA ARG A 71 -8.59 3.84 9.98
C ARG A 71 -9.45 3.97 11.24
N ARG A 72 -9.02 3.34 12.35
CA ARG A 72 -9.70 3.40 13.65
C ARG A 72 -9.59 4.80 14.25
N LEU A 73 -8.42 5.43 14.16
CA LEU A 73 -8.23 6.82 14.58
C LEU A 73 -9.15 7.77 13.77
N ALA A 74 -9.21 7.62 12.44
CA ALA A 74 -10.08 8.42 11.58
C ALA A 74 -11.57 8.25 11.94
N ALA A 75 -12.02 7.01 12.17
CA ALA A 75 -13.39 6.75 12.58
C ALA A 75 -13.73 7.45 13.90
N VAL A 76 -12.84 7.35 14.90
CA VAL A 76 -13.03 8.01 16.20
C VAL A 76 -13.02 9.53 16.07
N LYS A 77 -12.06 10.10 15.33
CA LYS A 77 -11.99 11.56 15.10
C LYS A 77 -13.25 12.08 14.39
N LEU A 78 -13.81 11.36 13.41
CA LEU A 78 -15.07 11.71 12.75
C LEU A 78 -16.28 11.65 13.70
N LEU A 79 -16.31 10.67 14.61
CA LEU A 79 -17.38 10.56 15.61
C LEU A 79 -17.30 11.67 16.67
N LEU A 80 -16.08 12.09 17.04
CA LEU A 80 -15.84 13.17 18.02
C LEU A 80 -16.02 14.58 17.42
N ASN A 81 -15.60 14.78 16.16
CA ASN A 81 -15.72 16.04 15.43
C ASN A 81 -16.36 15.80 14.05
N ARG A 82 -17.64 16.14 13.96
CA ARG A 82 -18.47 15.87 12.79
C ARG A 82 -18.39 16.95 11.72
N GLN A 83 -17.71 18.08 11.96
CA GLN A 83 -17.69 19.18 10.99
C GLN A 83 -17.18 18.70 9.63
N LEU A 84 -16.05 17.97 9.62
CA LEU A 84 -15.49 17.42 8.39
C LEU A 84 -16.44 16.44 7.70
N ALA A 85 -17.21 15.65 8.46
CA ALA A 85 -18.20 14.76 7.88
C ALA A 85 -19.36 15.54 7.22
N LEU A 86 -19.81 16.61 7.87
CA LEU A 86 -20.88 17.48 7.34
C LEU A 86 -20.43 18.20 6.07
N ASP A 87 -19.19 18.72 6.06
CA ASP A 87 -18.61 19.44 4.91
C ASP A 87 -18.50 18.55 3.65
N HIS A 88 -18.47 17.23 3.84
CA HIS A 88 -18.34 16.24 2.76
C HIS A 88 -19.59 15.36 2.57
N ASP A 89 -20.71 15.66 3.23
CA ASP A 89 -21.95 14.88 3.20
C ASP A 89 -21.75 13.38 3.53
N TRP A 90 -20.90 13.12 4.53
CA TRP A 90 -20.62 11.78 5.02
C TRP A 90 -21.58 11.39 6.15
N GLU A 91 -22.22 10.24 5.99
CA GLU A 91 -23.12 9.68 6.98
C GLU A 91 -22.35 9.15 8.21
N VAL A 92 -22.30 9.96 9.25
CA VAL A 92 -21.71 9.64 10.56
C VAL A 92 -22.81 9.64 11.63
N PRO A 93 -23.02 8.54 12.38
CA PRO A 93 -24.06 8.46 13.40
C PRO A 93 -23.89 9.50 14.52
N ASN A 94 -25.01 9.90 15.14
CA ASN A 94 -24.98 10.74 16.33
C ASN A 94 -24.80 9.90 17.60
N LEU A 95 -23.85 10.27 18.45
CA LEU A 95 -23.57 9.57 19.70
C LEU A 95 -24.04 10.37 20.91
N LYS A 96 -24.46 9.66 21.96
CA LYS A 96 -24.76 10.26 23.26
C LYS A 96 -23.46 10.74 23.93
N ALA A 97 -23.58 11.73 24.81
CA ALA A 97 -22.43 12.32 25.52
C ALA A 97 -21.56 11.29 26.26
N ALA A 98 -22.16 10.24 26.83
CA ALA A 98 -21.42 9.17 27.50
C ALA A 98 -20.51 8.39 26.53
N ALA A 99 -21.03 7.98 25.37
CA ALA A 99 -20.25 7.29 24.34
C ALA A 99 -19.15 8.19 23.77
N LEU A 100 -19.44 9.48 23.52
CA LEU A 100 -18.42 10.45 23.10
C LEU A 100 -17.30 10.58 24.13
N LYS A 101 -17.62 10.55 25.43
CA LYS A 101 -16.64 10.63 26.50
C LYS A 101 -15.70 9.41 26.50
N GLU A 102 -16.23 8.21 26.27
CA GLU A 102 -15.43 6.98 26.18
C GLU A 102 -14.45 7.02 24.99
N LEU A 103 -14.86 7.63 23.87
CA LEU A 103 -14.02 7.74 22.68
C LEU A 103 -12.88 8.76 22.80
N ARG A 104 -12.87 9.63 23.81
CA ARG A 104 -11.79 10.63 24.00
C ARG A 104 -10.46 10.00 24.38
N GLN A 105 -10.47 8.80 24.95
CA GLN A 105 -9.25 8.08 25.31
C GLN A 105 -9.25 6.71 24.64
N LEU A 106 -8.23 6.45 23.83
CA LEU A 106 -8.08 5.17 23.14
C LEU A 106 -6.99 4.31 23.79
N PRO A 107 -7.16 2.98 23.79
CA PRO A 107 -6.11 2.06 24.19
C PRO A 107 -5.00 2.08 23.15
N ILE A 108 -3.76 2.17 23.64
CA ILE A 108 -2.58 2.23 22.80
C ILE A 108 -1.53 1.22 23.25
N ILE A 109 -0.69 0.81 22.32
CA ILE A 109 0.59 0.17 22.57
C ILE A 109 1.67 1.12 22.07
N GLU A 110 2.56 1.55 22.95
CA GLU A 110 3.73 2.33 22.59
C GLU A 110 4.80 1.42 21.97
N SER A 111 5.37 1.83 20.86
CA SER A 111 6.42 1.08 20.15
C SER A 111 7.28 2.02 19.31
N THR A 112 8.31 1.48 18.65
CA THR A 112 9.00 2.17 17.57
C THR A 112 8.59 1.55 16.24
N ARG A 113 8.74 2.27 15.11
CA ARG A 113 8.49 1.68 13.79
C ARG A 113 9.35 0.43 13.55
N LYS A 114 10.61 0.47 14.02
CA LYS A 114 11.54 -0.64 13.89
C LYS A 114 11.15 -1.84 14.77
N ASP A 115 10.58 -1.63 15.95
CA ASP A 115 10.18 -2.78 16.78
C ASP A 115 8.85 -3.38 16.33
N ALA A 116 7.95 -2.53 15.83
CA ALA A 116 6.63 -2.95 15.39
C ALA A 116 6.65 -3.67 14.03
N TRP A 117 7.76 -3.65 13.27
CA TRP A 117 7.69 -3.99 11.84
C TRP A 117 7.24 -5.43 11.59
N ARG A 118 7.65 -6.37 12.45
CA ARG A 118 7.30 -7.79 12.34
C ARG A 118 5.80 -8.00 12.48
N PHE A 119 5.21 -7.35 13.48
CA PHE A 119 3.78 -7.43 13.75
C PHE A 119 2.96 -6.82 12.61
N LEU A 120 3.34 -5.63 12.13
CA LEU A 120 2.65 -4.98 11.00
C LEU A 120 2.78 -5.82 9.72
N GLY A 121 3.96 -6.39 9.47
CA GLY A 121 4.21 -7.29 8.35
C GLY A 121 3.34 -8.55 8.42
N PHE A 122 3.32 -9.22 9.57
CA PHE A 122 2.45 -10.36 9.81
C PHE A 122 0.97 -9.99 9.59
N LYS A 123 0.49 -8.89 10.19
CA LYS A 123 -0.93 -8.49 10.15
C LYS A 123 -1.41 -8.10 8.75
N HIS A 124 -0.60 -7.37 7.99
CA HIS A 124 -1.05 -6.75 6.74
C HIS A 124 -0.49 -7.37 5.46
N VAL A 125 0.70 -7.97 5.49
CA VAL A 125 1.28 -8.63 4.32
C VAL A 125 0.70 -10.04 4.18
N ASN A 126 0.74 -10.85 5.23
CA ASN A 126 0.24 -12.23 5.22
C ASN A 126 -1.10 -12.43 5.93
N GLY A 127 -1.44 -11.56 6.86
CA GLY A 127 -2.60 -11.68 7.73
C GLY A 127 -3.95 -11.34 7.07
N PRO A 128 -5.03 -11.39 7.87
CA PRO A 128 -6.40 -11.21 7.39
C PRO A 128 -6.72 -9.76 7.02
N ALA A 129 -6.08 -8.77 7.65
CA ALA A 129 -6.34 -7.35 7.44
C ALA A 129 -5.46 -6.78 6.31
N LYS A 130 -5.77 -7.16 5.07
CA LYS A 130 -4.83 -7.01 3.94
C LYS A 130 -4.71 -5.56 3.44
N TRP A 131 -3.48 -5.05 3.43
CA TRP A 131 -3.11 -3.94 2.57
C TRP A 131 -3.26 -4.31 1.09
N SER A 132 -3.37 -3.32 0.21
CA SER A 132 -3.22 -3.54 -1.23
C SER A 132 -1.85 -4.13 -1.54
N SER A 133 -1.70 -4.83 -2.66
CA SER A 133 -0.41 -5.43 -3.03
C SER A 133 0.70 -4.38 -3.18
N TYR A 134 0.36 -3.17 -3.63
CA TYR A 134 1.31 -2.07 -3.70
C TYR A 134 1.76 -1.63 -2.30
N ALA A 135 0.82 -1.40 -1.39
CA ALA A 135 1.11 -1.02 -0.01
C ALA A 135 1.96 -2.08 0.72
N LYS A 136 1.70 -3.37 0.49
CA LYS A 136 2.54 -4.47 0.98
C LYS A 136 3.97 -4.38 0.43
N ALA A 137 4.11 -4.19 -0.88
CA ALA A 137 5.42 -4.08 -1.53
C ALA A 137 6.22 -2.89 -1.01
N LYS A 138 5.57 -1.73 -0.84
CA LYS A 138 6.18 -0.53 -0.27
C LYS A 138 6.68 -0.80 1.13
N TYR A 139 5.84 -1.41 1.97
CA TYR A 139 6.22 -1.75 3.33
C TYR A 139 7.41 -2.72 3.41
N ILE A 140 7.40 -3.79 2.61
CA ILE A 140 8.52 -4.73 2.52
C ILE A 140 9.81 -4.01 2.11
N ALA A 141 9.72 -3.13 1.11
CA ALA A 141 10.87 -2.36 0.66
C ALA A 141 11.38 -1.39 1.72
N ASP A 142 10.50 -0.75 2.49
CA ASP A 142 10.89 0.16 3.57
C ASP A 142 11.60 -0.60 4.69
N VAL A 143 11.06 -1.74 5.14
CA VAL A 143 11.71 -2.62 6.12
C VAL A 143 13.09 -3.06 5.62
N HIS A 144 13.18 -3.51 4.37
CA HIS A 144 14.45 -3.95 3.78
C HIS A 144 15.48 -2.81 3.69
N ARG A 145 15.06 -1.62 3.24
CA ARG A 145 15.96 -0.48 2.99
C ARG A 145 16.36 0.27 4.25
N GLU A 146 15.42 0.49 5.17
CA GLU A 146 15.63 1.32 6.35
C GLU A 146 16.24 0.53 7.50
N TYR A 147 15.94 -0.77 7.60
CA TYR A 147 16.41 -1.63 8.69
C TYR A 147 17.44 -2.67 8.25
N ASP A 148 17.82 -2.69 6.97
CA ASP A 148 18.82 -3.60 6.38
C ASP A 148 18.50 -5.09 6.65
N ILE A 149 17.21 -5.44 6.57
CA ILE A 149 16.72 -6.81 6.80
C ILE A 149 16.57 -7.52 5.44
N PRO A 150 17.28 -8.64 5.20
CA PRO A 150 17.14 -9.41 3.95
C PRO A 150 15.70 -9.87 3.70
N LEU A 151 15.27 -9.99 2.44
CA LEU A 151 13.88 -10.37 2.13
C LEU A 151 13.55 -11.78 2.63
N SER A 152 14.55 -12.67 2.67
CA SER A 152 14.42 -14.01 3.26
C SER A 152 14.05 -13.97 4.74
N GLN A 153 14.69 -13.09 5.51
CA GLN A 153 14.40 -12.90 6.94
C GLN A 153 13.06 -12.19 7.15
N ILE A 154 12.71 -11.23 6.29
CA ILE A 154 11.37 -10.62 6.30
C ILE A 154 10.33 -11.72 6.10
N ALA A 155 10.48 -12.53 5.05
CA ALA A 155 9.56 -13.60 4.70
C ALA A 155 9.39 -14.61 5.84
N GLU A 156 10.48 -15.06 6.47
CA GLU A 156 10.44 -15.96 7.62
C GLU A 156 9.65 -15.36 8.79
N GLN A 157 9.94 -14.12 9.17
CA GLN A 157 9.36 -13.50 10.37
C GLN A 157 7.89 -13.10 10.21
N ILE A 158 7.42 -12.89 8.98
CA ILE A 158 6.00 -12.64 8.69
C ILE A 158 5.24 -13.92 8.32
N GLY A 159 5.91 -15.07 8.21
CA GLY A 159 5.32 -16.36 7.84
C GLY A 159 5.00 -16.51 6.34
N ASP A 160 5.74 -15.86 5.46
CA ASP A 160 5.56 -15.93 4.01
C ASP A 160 6.17 -17.21 3.43
N ARG A 161 5.31 -18.14 3.02
CA ARG A 161 5.70 -19.44 2.47
C ARG A 161 5.75 -19.47 0.94
N HIS A 162 5.33 -18.40 0.26
CA HIS A 162 5.10 -18.41 -1.20
C HIS A 162 5.92 -17.35 -1.94
N LYS A 163 7.06 -16.94 -1.37
CA LYS A 163 7.95 -15.91 -1.94
C LYS A 163 7.22 -14.60 -2.24
N THR A 164 6.14 -14.30 -1.51
CA THR A 164 5.32 -13.10 -1.69
C THR A 164 6.17 -11.84 -1.52
N ALA A 165 7.02 -11.80 -0.48
CA ALA A 165 7.88 -10.67 -0.19
C ALA A 165 8.84 -10.38 -1.35
N GLN A 166 9.49 -11.42 -1.88
CA GLN A 166 10.41 -11.32 -3.01
C GLN A 166 9.72 -10.82 -4.28
N ARG A 167 8.57 -11.40 -4.62
CA ARG A 167 7.79 -11.02 -5.82
C ARG A 167 7.31 -9.58 -5.76
N LEU A 168 6.72 -9.19 -4.63
CA LEU A 168 6.23 -7.83 -4.40
C LEU A 168 7.37 -6.82 -4.45
N PHE A 169 8.48 -7.10 -3.76
CA PHE A 169 9.66 -6.25 -3.78
C PHE A 169 10.20 -6.06 -5.20
N ARG A 170 10.43 -7.16 -5.94
CA ARG A 170 10.94 -7.12 -7.31
C ARG A 170 10.03 -6.31 -8.24
N GLY A 171 8.70 -6.52 -8.16
CA GLY A 171 7.72 -5.74 -8.89
C GLY A 171 7.78 -4.24 -8.58
N LEU A 172 7.95 -3.87 -7.31
CA LEU A 172 8.11 -2.48 -6.91
C LEU A 172 9.41 -1.88 -7.45
N MET A 173 10.54 -2.61 -7.38
CA MET A 173 11.82 -2.12 -7.90
C MET A 173 11.75 -1.83 -9.41
N VAL A 174 11.05 -2.68 -10.19
CA VAL A 174 10.85 -2.44 -11.63
C VAL A 174 10.04 -1.17 -11.88
N ILE A 175 8.94 -0.96 -11.14
CA ILE A 175 8.10 0.24 -11.28
C ILE A 175 8.86 1.51 -10.89
N GLU A 176 9.50 1.52 -9.71
CA GLU A 176 10.28 2.68 -9.25
C GLU A 176 11.44 2.98 -10.21
N GLN A 177 12.07 1.95 -10.78
CA GLN A 177 13.11 2.13 -11.79
C GLN A 177 12.55 2.75 -13.07
N ALA A 178 11.37 2.33 -13.54
CA ALA A 178 10.72 2.89 -14.72
C ALA A 178 10.39 4.38 -14.53
N GLU A 179 9.91 4.74 -13.33
CA GLU A 179 9.59 6.13 -12.97
C GLU A 179 10.84 6.99 -12.83
N LYS A 180 11.88 6.48 -12.16
CA LYS A 180 13.18 7.16 -12.05
C LYS A 180 13.82 7.39 -13.42
N ALA A 181 13.67 6.45 -14.35
CA ALA A 181 14.15 6.57 -15.73
C ALA A 181 13.22 7.40 -16.63
N LYS A 182 12.09 7.90 -16.10
CA LYS A 182 11.06 8.67 -16.83
C LYS A 182 10.50 7.93 -18.05
N VAL A 183 10.51 6.60 -18.01
CA VAL A 183 9.90 5.75 -19.05
C VAL A 183 8.48 5.32 -18.70
N PHE A 184 8.07 5.52 -17.45
CA PHE A 184 6.71 5.32 -16.97
C PHE A 184 6.36 6.40 -15.95
N ASP A 185 5.09 6.79 -15.90
CA ASP A 185 4.52 7.60 -14.83
C ASP A 185 3.21 6.92 -14.44
N ARG A 186 3.12 6.45 -13.19
CA ARG A 186 1.89 5.82 -12.71
C ARG A 186 0.69 6.74 -12.85
N ASN A 187 0.83 8.06 -12.74
CA ASN A 187 -0.29 9.00 -12.82
C ASN A 187 -0.79 9.23 -14.25
N ASP A 188 0.01 8.87 -15.26
CA ASP A 188 -0.42 8.82 -16.67
C ASP A 188 -1.07 7.49 -17.06
N ARG A 189 -1.25 6.53 -16.13
CA ARG A 189 -1.94 5.26 -16.42
C ARG A 189 -3.35 5.49 -16.99
N PHE A 190 -3.77 4.63 -17.91
CA PHE A 190 -5.09 4.74 -18.54
C PHE A 190 -6.23 4.49 -17.55
N ASN A 191 -6.10 3.44 -16.72
CA ASN A 191 -7.11 3.06 -15.73
C ASN A 191 -6.84 3.74 -14.38
N PRO A 192 -7.84 4.37 -13.72
CA PRO A 192 -7.64 5.04 -12.44
C PRO A 192 -7.06 4.14 -11.34
N ARG A 193 -7.45 2.86 -11.29
CA ARG A 193 -6.88 1.89 -10.36
C ARG A 193 -5.56 1.33 -10.88
N PHE A 194 -4.50 1.43 -10.08
CA PHE A 194 -3.21 0.85 -10.44
C PHE A 194 -3.22 -0.68 -10.21
N ALA A 195 -3.22 -1.43 -11.31
CA ALA A 195 -3.18 -2.90 -11.27
C ALA A 195 -1.75 -3.42 -10.99
N PHE A 196 -1.21 -3.12 -9.80
CA PHE A 196 0.15 -3.53 -9.41
C PHE A 196 0.37 -5.05 -9.50
N SER A 197 -0.70 -5.85 -9.41
CA SER A 197 -0.63 -7.29 -9.60
C SER A 197 -0.24 -7.77 -10.99
N HIS A 198 -0.32 -6.92 -12.02
CA HIS A 198 0.13 -7.25 -13.36
C HIS A 198 1.66 -7.37 -13.41
N ILE A 199 2.40 -6.43 -12.81
CA ILE A 199 3.87 -6.44 -12.90
C ILE A 199 4.47 -7.60 -12.12
N TYR A 200 4.16 -7.77 -10.83
CA TYR A 200 4.81 -8.83 -10.04
C TYR A 200 4.34 -10.24 -10.42
N THR A 201 3.21 -10.39 -11.11
CA THR A 201 2.80 -11.67 -11.69
C THR A 201 3.48 -11.90 -13.03
N GLY A 202 3.59 -10.87 -13.86
CA GLY A 202 4.22 -10.95 -15.18
C GLY A 202 5.70 -11.29 -15.10
N LEU A 203 6.42 -10.75 -14.12
CA LEU A 203 7.86 -11.02 -13.91
C LEU A 203 8.18 -12.47 -13.52
N GLU A 204 7.17 -13.28 -13.17
CA GLU A 204 7.32 -14.72 -12.92
C GLU A 204 7.28 -15.53 -14.22
N GLY A 205 6.79 -14.94 -15.31
CA GLY A 205 6.75 -15.57 -16.62
C GLY A 205 8.08 -15.39 -17.37
N ASP A 206 8.58 -16.49 -17.95
CA ASP A 206 9.85 -16.51 -18.67
C ASP A 206 9.92 -15.49 -19.82
N GLY A 207 8.83 -15.29 -20.56
CA GLY A 207 8.79 -14.36 -21.68
C GLY A 207 9.01 -12.92 -21.25
N ILE A 208 8.26 -12.43 -20.26
CA ILE A 208 8.43 -11.07 -19.73
C ILE A 208 9.78 -10.91 -19.03
N SER A 209 10.21 -11.92 -18.25
CA SER A 209 11.49 -11.87 -17.55
C SER A 209 12.68 -11.78 -18.52
N LYS A 210 12.69 -12.59 -19.58
CA LYS A 210 13.77 -12.54 -20.58
C LYS A 210 13.71 -11.28 -21.43
N PHE A 211 12.51 -10.84 -21.83
CA PHE A 211 12.31 -9.61 -22.58
C PHE A 211 12.95 -8.40 -21.87
N LEU A 212 12.72 -8.26 -20.56
CA LEU A 212 13.34 -7.21 -19.75
C LEU A 212 14.81 -7.49 -19.37
N GLY A 213 15.31 -8.70 -19.58
CA GLY A 213 16.65 -9.13 -19.17
C GLY A 213 16.88 -8.99 -17.66
N ILE A 214 15.85 -9.20 -16.84
CA ILE A 214 15.94 -8.97 -15.40
C ILE A 214 16.83 -10.00 -14.72
N ALA A 215 17.64 -9.54 -13.77
CA ALA A 215 18.45 -10.40 -12.92
C ALA A 215 17.58 -11.40 -12.13
N ASP A 216 18.19 -12.52 -11.72
CA ASP A 216 17.50 -13.53 -10.91
C ASP A 216 16.81 -12.91 -9.69
N SER A 217 15.64 -13.45 -9.34
CA SER A 217 14.82 -12.96 -8.24
C SER A 217 15.57 -12.90 -6.89
N SER A 218 16.59 -13.75 -6.68
CA SER A 218 17.42 -13.79 -5.47
C SER A 218 18.38 -12.62 -5.31
N ALA A 219 18.63 -11.83 -6.36
CA ALA A 219 19.63 -10.77 -6.34
C ALA A 219 19.23 -9.51 -5.52
N GLU A 220 17.99 -9.44 -5.01
CA GLU A 220 17.43 -8.31 -4.22
C GLU A 220 17.75 -6.91 -4.80
N SER A 221 17.91 -6.81 -6.12
CA SER A 221 18.45 -5.62 -6.78
C SER A 221 17.49 -4.44 -6.71
N LYS A 222 18.01 -3.25 -6.35
CA LYS A 222 17.29 -1.96 -6.41
C LYS A 222 17.03 -1.48 -7.84
N SER A 223 17.67 -2.08 -8.84
CA SER A 223 17.51 -1.75 -10.26
C SER A 223 17.60 -3.04 -11.08
N PRO A 224 16.54 -3.87 -11.04
CA PRO A 224 16.56 -5.21 -11.62
C PRO A 224 16.63 -5.21 -13.15
N VAL A 225 16.22 -4.13 -13.82
CA VAL A 225 16.25 -4.00 -15.28
C VAL A 225 17.60 -3.43 -15.74
N PRO A 226 18.33 -4.08 -16.67
CA PRO A 226 19.55 -3.52 -17.23
C PRO A 226 19.32 -2.15 -17.90
N LYS A 227 20.31 -1.25 -17.85
CA LYS A 227 20.20 0.09 -18.46
C LYS A 227 19.90 0.06 -19.96
N GLY A 228 20.37 -0.96 -20.68
CA GLY A 228 20.09 -1.16 -22.11
C GLY A 228 18.66 -1.62 -22.42
N LYS A 229 17.88 -2.01 -21.39
CA LYS A 229 16.52 -2.57 -21.51
C LYS A 229 15.41 -1.59 -21.09
N LEU A 230 15.72 -0.30 -21.01
CA LEU A 230 14.75 0.72 -20.60
C LEU A 230 13.67 0.98 -21.65
N THR A 231 13.97 0.75 -22.94
CA THR A 231 12.97 0.83 -24.01
C THR A 231 11.92 -0.26 -23.85
N GLU A 232 12.34 -1.48 -23.55
CA GLU A 232 11.42 -2.62 -23.38
C GLU A 232 10.67 -2.53 -22.04
N LEU A 233 11.29 -1.94 -21.02
CA LEU A 233 10.57 -1.56 -19.79
C LEU A 233 9.44 -0.57 -20.09
N LYS A 234 9.70 0.45 -20.93
CA LYS A 234 8.67 1.39 -21.39
C LYS A 234 7.52 0.68 -22.11
N GLU A 235 7.85 -0.21 -23.04
CA GLU A 235 6.86 -0.98 -23.81
C GLU A 235 6.01 -1.86 -22.89
N LEU A 236 6.64 -2.59 -21.96
CA LEU A 236 5.92 -3.40 -21.00
C LEU A 236 4.98 -2.56 -20.15
N CYS A 237 5.44 -1.44 -19.59
CA CYS A 237 4.59 -0.55 -18.80
C CYS A 237 3.40 -0.03 -19.62
N LEU A 238 3.60 0.29 -20.90
CA LEU A 238 2.51 0.70 -21.79
C LEU A 238 1.51 -0.45 -22.04
N TRP A 239 1.98 -1.68 -22.24
CA TRP A 239 1.11 -2.85 -22.39
C TRP A 239 0.34 -3.18 -21.11
N LEU A 240 0.95 -3.00 -19.94
CA LEU A 240 0.32 -3.31 -18.66
C LEU A 240 -0.67 -2.24 -18.18
N TYR A 241 -0.38 -0.96 -18.45
CA TYR A 241 -1.07 0.17 -17.81
C TYR A 241 -1.66 1.20 -18.77
N GLY A 242 -1.27 1.18 -20.04
CA GLY A 242 -1.68 2.17 -21.03
C GLY A 242 -1.16 3.58 -20.72
N SER A 243 -1.70 4.57 -21.43
CA SER A 243 -1.42 5.98 -21.20
C SER A 243 -2.69 6.80 -21.42
N LYS A 244 -3.11 7.55 -20.40
CA LYS A 244 -4.27 8.45 -20.45
C LYS A 244 -4.00 9.62 -21.37
N SER A 245 -2.85 10.28 -21.23
CA SER A 245 -2.50 11.45 -22.06
C SER A 245 -2.43 11.11 -23.55
N LYS A 246 -1.98 9.90 -23.89
CA LYS A 246 -1.89 9.40 -25.27
C LYS A 246 -3.13 8.64 -25.75
N LYS A 247 -4.13 8.46 -24.90
CA LYS A 247 -5.33 7.65 -25.16
C LYS A 247 -5.01 6.22 -25.62
N ILE A 248 -3.99 5.61 -25.01
CA ILE A 248 -3.58 4.23 -25.29
C ILE A 248 -4.13 3.33 -24.19
N GLU A 249 -5.02 2.41 -24.56
CA GLU A 249 -5.50 1.38 -23.64
C GLU A 249 -4.40 0.34 -23.33
N PRO A 250 -4.39 -0.23 -22.11
CA PRO A 250 -3.53 -1.36 -21.81
C PRO A 250 -3.95 -2.59 -22.61
N VAL A 251 -2.96 -3.33 -23.10
CA VAL A 251 -3.17 -4.66 -23.69
C VAL A 251 -3.61 -5.65 -22.62
N VAL A 252 -3.03 -5.56 -21.41
CA VAL A 252 -3.38 -6.41 -20.28
C VAL A 252 -4.54 -5.82 -19.48
N LYS A 253 -5.76 -6.26 -19.80
CA LYS A 253 -6.98 -5.85 -19.07
C LYS A 253 -7.19 -6.63 -17.77
N LYS A 254 -6.72 -7.88 -17.72
CA LYS A 254 -6.75 -8.77 -16.54
C LYS A 254 -5.59 -9.76 -16.59
N GLN A 255 -5.26 -10.36 -15.45
CA GLN A 255 -4.18 -11.36 -15.36
C GLN A 255 -4.41 -12.55 -16.31
N ALA A 256 -5.57 -13.21 -16.22
CA ALA A 256 -5.93 -14.30 -17.13
C ALA A 256 -7.08 -13.88 -18.07
N PRO A 257 -6.94 -14.01 -19.41
CA PRO A 257 -5.81 -14.61 -20.12
C PRO A 257 -4.71 -13.61 -20.53
N ASN A 258 -4.96 -12.30 -20.49
CA ASN A 258 -4.15 -11.33 -21.24
C ASN A 258 -2.67 -11.24 -20.83
N LEU A 259 -2.36 -11.32 -19.55
CA LEU A 259 -0.97 -11.30 -19.09
C LEU A 259 -0.22 -12.57 -19.55
N TRP A 260 -0.91 -13.70 -19.56
CA TRP A 260 -0.35 -14.97 -20.03
C TRP A 260 -0.18 -15.00 -21.54
N GLU A 261 -1.12 -14.44 -22.30
CA GLU A 261 -0.98 -14.24 -23.75
C GLU A 261 0.23 -13.37 -24.07
N LEU A 262 0.40 -12.23 -23.38
CA LEU A 262 1.56 -11.37 -23.55
C LEU A 262 2.87 -12.12 -23.25
N ASN A 263 2.91 -12.88 -22.15
CA ASN A 263 4.09 -13.67 -21.80
C ASN A 263 4.43 -14.70 -22.88
N SER A 264 3.44 -15.42 -23.42
CA SER A 264 3.64 -16.40 -24.50
C SER A 264 4.12 -15.76 -25.80
N VAL A 265 3.59 -14.58 -26.16
CA VAL A 265 4.03 -13.86 -27.36
C VAL A 265 5.49 -13.42 -27.24
N LEU A 266 5.90 -12.90 -26.09
CA LEU A 266 7.29 -12.49 -25.86
C LEU A 266 8.26 -13.67 -25.86
N GLN A 267 7.82 -14.84 -25.35
CA GLN A 267 8.61 -16.05 -25.38
C GLN A 267 8.88 -16.56 -26.81
N ASN A 268 7.92 -16.40 -27.73
CA ASN A 268 8.07 -16.80 -29.13
C ASN A 268 8.85 -15.79 -29.99
N ARG A 269 8.98 -14.54 -29.55
CA ARG A 269 9.75 -13.50 -30.27
C ARG A 269 11.27 -13.63 -30.09
N GLU A 270 11.70 -14.32 -29.04
CA GLU A 270 13.11 -14.55 -28.73
C GLU A 270 13.61 -15.96 -29.13
N ALA A 271 12.75 -16.80 -29.71
CA ALA A 271 13.08 -18.11 -30.27
C ALA A 271 13.40 -18.00 -31.77
#